data_AF-A0A919VJD8-F1
#
_entry.id   AF-A0A919VJD8-F1
#
_cell.length_a   1.000
_cell.length_b   1.000
_cell.length_c   1.000
_cell.angle_alpha   90.00
_cell.angle_beta   90.00
_cell.angle_gamma   90.00
#
_symmetry.space_group_name_H-M   'P 1'
#
loop_
_entity.id
_entity.type
_entity.pdbx_description
1 polymer ?
#
loop_
_entity_poly.entity_id
_entity_poly.type
_entity_poly.pdbx_seq_one_letter_code
_entity_poly.pdbx_strand_id
1 'polypeptide(L)'
;MHRDDLLTEVRIRARLYGRNHAARVVRAVMHALRNVLPEPAYLGLVSQLPTEVAVTPAGRRDVRPDRAALQLIREVADELHVSEPDAAFYTRTTLEQLNAFCRGTTPAQLAASLPADLRPLLSARADDPAQRHRHLVRTLSSSLATLSLKGPPPGDLADRPAVVISRRTSPAGQQKRHHAA
;
A
#
# COMPACT_ATOMS: atom_id res chain seq x y z
N MET A 1 -18.46 -8.37 17.72
CA MET A 1 -18.11 -8.57 16.30
C MET A 1 -16.73 -9.15 16.22
N HIS A 2 -16.67 -10.32 15.60
CA HIS A 2 -16.21 -11.56 16.21
C HIS A 2 -15.05 -12.15 15.42
N ARG A 3 -14.24 -12.95 16.09
CA ARG A 3 -13.08 -13.66 15.53
C ARG A 3 -13.41 -14.41 14.23
N ASP A 4 -14.67 -14.81 14.05
CA ASP A 4 -15.24 -15.45 12.85
C ASP A 4 -15.30 -14.58 11.59
N ASP A 5 -15.14 -13.26 11.72
CA ASP A 5 -15.27 -12.31 10.61
C ASP A 5 -13.98 -12.21 9.78
N LEU A 6 -12.82 -12.66 10.29
CA LEU A 6 -11.53 -12.57 9.59
C LEU A 6 -11.57 -13.24 8.21
N LEU A 7 -12.05 -14.49 8.15
CA LEU A 7 -12.12 -15.23 6.88
C LEU A 7 -13.13 -14.61 5.92
N THR A 8 -14.20 -14.03 6.44
CA THR A 8 -15.22 -13.35 5.66
C THR A 8 -14.65 -12.09 5.03
N GLU A 9 -13.95 -11.25 5.80
CA GLU A 9 -13.35 -10.02 5.30
C GLU A 9 -12.20 -10.29 4.32
N VAL A 10 -11.33 -11.25 4.62
CA VAL A 10 -10.27 -11.66 3.68
C VAL A 10 -10.88 -12.16 2.37
N ARG A 11 -11.94 -12.99 2.43
CA ARG A 11 -12.63 -13.45 1.22
C ARG A 11 -13.17 -12.30 0.39
N ILE A 12 -13.86 -11.35 1.03
CA ILE A 12 -14.47 -10.20 0.34
C ILE A 12 -13.40 -9.30 -0.28
N ARG A 13 -12.38 -8.93 0.49
CA ARG A 13 -11.34 -7.99 0.04
C ARG A 13 -10.39 -8.59 -0.99
N ALA A 14 -10.03 -9.87 -0.83
CA ALA A 14 -9.18 -10.58 -1.78
C ALA A 14 -9.95 -11.21 -2.95
N ARG A 15 -11.27 -11.01 -3.06
CA ARG A 15 -12.13 -11.53 -4.12
C ARG A 15 -12.03 -13.04 -4.30
N LEU A 16 -11.98 -13.76 -3.17
CA LEU A 16 -11.79 -15.21 -3.17
C LEU A 16 -13.12 -15.95 -3.35
N TYR A 17 -13.08 -17.06 -4.09
CA TYR A 17 -14.25 -17.87 -4.44
C TYR A 17 -15.02 -18.48 -3.26
N GLY A 18 -14.42 -18.60 -2.06
CA GLY A 18 -15.09 -19.19 -0.91
C GLY A 18 -14.29 -19.17 0.39
N ARG A 19 -14.93 -19.57 1.49
CA ARG A 19 -14.33 -19.58 2.85
C ARG A 19 -13.10 -20.50 2.93
N ASN A 20 -13.12 -21.64 2.25
CA ASN A 20 -11.96 -22.56 2.20
C ASN A 20 -10.75 -21.92 1.49
N HIS A 21 -10.99 -21.14 0.44
CA HIS A 21 -9.91 -20.44 -0.26
C HIS A 21 -9.32 -19.34 0.63
N ALA A 22 -10.17 -18.58 1.33
CA ALA A 22 -9.72 -17.60 2.33
C ALA A 22 -8.92 -18.26 3.47
N ALA A 23 -9.36 -19.41 3.97
CA ALA A 23 -8.65 -20.15 5.01
C ALA A 23 -7.25 -20.60 4.54
N ARG A 24 -7.13 -21.09 3.30
CA ARG A 24 -5.83 -21.45 2.69
C ARG A 24 -4.90 -20.24 2.58
N VAL A 25 -5.41 -19.12 2.07
CA VAL A 25 -4.65 -17.87 1.95
C VAL A 25 -4.13 -17.40 3.31
N VAL A 26 -5.01 -17.35 4.32
CA VAL A 26 -4.62 -16.92 5.68
C VAL A 26 -3.59 -17.88 6.27
N ARG A 27 -3.73 -19.20 6.07
CA ARG A 27 -2.75 -20.19 6.54
C ARG A 27 -1.37 -19.97 5.90
N ALA A 28 -1.31 -19.77 4.59
CA ALA A 28 -0.06 -19.55 3.87
C ALA A 28 0.65 -18.28 4.35
N VAL A 29 -0.10 -17.19 4.52
CA VAL A 29 0.46 -15.93 5.05
C VAL A 29 0.96 -16.11 6.48
N MET A 30 0.20 -16.81 7.34
CA MET A 30 0.63 -17.07 8.72
C MET A 30 1.83 -18.02 8.79
N HIS A 31 1.95 -18.98 7.88
CA HIS A 31 3.11 -19.86 7.80
C HIS A 31 4.37 -19.07 7.40
N ALA A 32 4.27 -18.21 6.38
CA ALA A 32 5.37 -17.34 5.97
C ALA A 32 5.75 -16.29 7.05
N LEU A 33 4.76 -15.69 7.73
CA LEU A 33 4.99 -14.71 8.80
C LEU A 33 5.81 -15.28 9.97
N ARG A 34 5.73 -16.59 10.21
CA ARG A 34 6.50 -17.24 11.27
C ARG A 34 8.01 -17.12 11.08
N ASN A 35 8.47 -17.11 9.83
CA ASN A 35 9.90 -16.96 9.53
C ASN A 35 10.38 -15.53 9.79
N VAL A 36 9.45 -14.57 9.77
CA VAL A 36 9.75 -13.15 9.82
C VAL A 36 9.54 -12.54 11.21
N LEU A 37 8.51 -12.99 11.93
CA LEU A 37 8.15 -12.44 13.24
C LEU A 37 8.97 -13.07 14.38
N PRO A 38 9.20 -12.32 15.47
CA PRO A 38 9.61 -12.92 16.74
C PRO A 38 8.56 -13.91 17.24
N GLU A 39 9.00 -15.03 17.79
CA GLU A 39 8.12 -16.08 18.35
C GLU A 39 7.00 -15.55 19.27
N PRO A 40 7.24 -14.66 20.26
CA PRO A 40 6.16 -14.17 21.12
C PRO A 40 5.10 -13.37 20.35
N ALA A 41 5.50 -12.60 19.34
CA ALA A 41 4.57 -11.85 18.49
C ALA A 41 3.75 -12.80 17.62
N TYR A 42 4.39 -13.84 17.08
CA TYR A 42 3.73 -14.88 16.28
C TYR A 42 2.68 -15.65 17.10
N LEU A 43 3.05 -16.13 18.29
CA LEU A 43 2.14 -16.83 19.19
C LEU A 43 0.96 -15.94 19.62
N GLY A 44 1.23 -14.65 19.86
CA GLY A 44 0.19 -13.65 20.12
C GLY A 44 -0.84 -13.57 18.99
N LEU A 45 -0.42 -13.59 17.73
CA LEU A 45 -1.32 -13.62 16.57
C LEU A 45 -2.08 -14.93 16.46
N VAL A 46 -1.38 -16.07 16.55
CA VAL A 46 -1.99 -17.41 16.43
C VAL A 46 -3.06 -17.62 17.49
N SER A 47 -2.83 -17.14 18.72
CA SER A 47 -3.81 -17.22 19.82
C SER A 47 -5.14 -16.49 19.54
N GLN A 48 -5.18 -15.67 18.49
CA GLN A 48 -6.34 -14.87 18.07
C GLN A 48 -6.97 -15.34 16.75
N LEU A 49 -6.40 -16.35 16.09
CA LEU A 49 -6.90 -16.88 14.83
C LEU A 49 -8.10 -17.83 15.03
N PRO A 50 -9.05 -17.90 14.08
CA PRO A 50 -10.06 -18.96 14.03
C PRO A 50 -9.42 -20.35 14.01
N THR A 51 -10.08 -21.35 14.61
CA THR A 51 -9.56 -22.72 14.68
C THR A 51 -9.31 -23.32 13.30
N GLU A 52 -10.07 -22.93 12.28
CA GLU A 52 -9.93 -23.39 10.90
C GLU A 52 -8.64 -22.93 10.21
N VAL A 53 -7.95 -21.95 10.78
CA VAL A 53 -6.65 -21.45 10.30
C VAL A 53 -5.56 -21.53 11.37
N ALA A 54 -5.81 -22.27 12.45
CA ALA A 54 -4.77 -22.58 13.42
C ALA A 54 -3.61 -23.27 12.70
N VAL A 55 -2.43 -22.68 12.80
CA VAL A 55 -1.21 -23.19 12.18
C VAL A 55 -0.39 -23.89 13.26
N THR A 56 -0.02 -25.14 13.03
CA THR A 56 0.96 -25.81 13.89
C THR A 56 2.32 -25.16 13.67
N PRO A 57 3.07 -24.78 14.72
CA PRO A 57 4.39 -24.21 14.54
C PRO A 57 5.34 -25.22 13.85
N ALA A 58 5.62 -24.97 12.57
CA ALA A 58 6.64 -25.61 11.70
C ALA A 58 8.09 -25.50 12.25
N GLY A 59 9.15 -25.68 11.46
CA GLY A 59 10.51 -25.19 11.81
C GLY A 59 10.76 -23.77 11.30
N ARG A 60 11.52 -22.91 11.99
CA ARG A 60 11.78 -21.51 11.55
C ARG A 60 12.93 -21.50 10.53
N ARG A 61 12.80 -20.77 9.43
CA ARG A 61 13.92 -20.48 8.50
C ARG A 61 14.55 -19.14 8.83
N ASP A 62 15.87 -19.03 8.68
CA ASP A 62 16.58 -17.76 8.81
C ASP A 62 16.24 -16.85 7.62
N VAL A 63 15.53 -15.76 7.91
CA VAL A 63 15.18 -14.72 6.93
C VAL A 63 16.12 -13.54 7.12
N ARG A 64 16.71 -13.05 6.02
CA ARG A 64 17.47 -11.81 6.07
C ARG A 64 16.52 -10.61 6.24
N PRO A 65 16.78 -9.69 7.18
CA PRO A 65 15.85 -8.63 7.53
C PRO A 65 15.66 -7.57 6.43
N ASP A 66 16.54 -7.49 5.44
CA ASP A 66 16.51 -6.53 4.32
C ASP A 66 15.67 -7.00 3.13
N ARG A 67 15.20 -8.26 3.13
CA ARG A 67 14.40 -8.87 2.05
C ARG A 67 13.22 -9.69 2.58
N ALA A 68 12.80 -9.43 3.81
CA ALA A 68 11.75 -10.20 4.48
C ALA A 68 10.41 -10.10 3.73
N ALA A 69 10.07 -8.94 3.17
CA ALA A 69 8.84 -8.74 2.40
C ALA A 69 8.81 -9.58 1.12
N LEU A 70 9.88 -9.54 0.34
CA LEU A 70 9.98 -10.29 -0.90
C LEU A 70 10.06 -11.80 -0.65
N GLN A 71 10.77 -12.22 0.40
CA GLN A 71 10.82 -13.62 0.79
C GLN A 71 9.45 -14.12 1.26
N LEU A 72 8.73 -13.33 2.07
CA LEU A 72 7.38 -13.66 2.50
C LEU A 72 6.42 -13.80 1.30
N ILE A 73 6.47 -12.88 0.34
CA ILE A 73 5.63 -12.95 -0.87
C ILE A 73 5.93 -14.22 -1.67
N ARG A 74 7.20 -14.59 -1.81
CA ARG A 74 7.62 -15.82 -2.51
C ARG A 74 7.14 -17.07 -1.80
N GLU A 75 7.30 -17.14 -0.48
CA GLU A 75 6.81 -18.28 0.31
C GLU A 75 5.28 -18.44 0.17
N VAL A 76 4.54 -17.33 0.16
CA VAL A 76 3.09 -17.35 -0.07
C VAL A 76 2.75 -17.77 -1.52
N ALA A 77 3.50 -17.30 -2.51
CA ALA A 77 3.32 -17.68 -3.91
C ALA A 77 3.56 -19.17 -4.13
N ASP A 78 4.64 -19.71 -3.54
CA ASP A 78 5.01 -21.11 -3.59
C ASP A 78 3.96 -22.00 -2.91
N GLU A 79 3.49 -21.61 -1.72
CA GLU A 79 2.51 -22.37 -0.94
C GLU A 79 1.10 -22.38 -1.59
N LEU A 80 0.72 -21.29 -2.24
CA LEU A 80 -0.59 -21.17 -2.89
C LEU A 80 -0.57 -21.57 -4.38
N HIS A 81 0.62 -21.77 -4.96
CA HIS A 81 0.83 -21.97 -6.40
C HIS A 81 0.21 -20.85 -7.25
N VAL A 82 0.49 -19.60 -6.87
CA VAL A 82 -0.01 -18.39 -7.56
C VAL A 82 1.15 -17.50 -7.99
N SER A 83 0.86 -16.49 -8.82
CA SER A 83 1.87 -15.52 -9.24
C SER A 83 2.33 -14.65 -8.04
N GLU A 84 3.58 -14.16 -8.06
CA GLU A 84 4.07 -13.23 -7.03
C GLU A 84 3.17 -11.98 -6.86
N PRO A 85 2.62 -11.36 -7.92
CA PRO A 85 1.65 -10.27 -7.78
C PRO A 85 0.38 -10.64 -6.99
N ASP A 86 -0.18 -11.82 -7.24
CA ASP A 86 -1.37 -12.30 -6.52
C ASP A 86 -1.03 -12.59 -5.05
N ALA A 87 0.11 -13.24 -4.81
CA ALA A 87 0.62 -13.51 -3.47
C ALA A 87 0.86 -12.22 -2.67
N ALA A 88 1.41 -11.18 -3.31
CA ALA A 88 1.59 -9.87 -2.69
C ALA A 88 0.25 -9.23 -2.31
N PHE A 89 -0.75 -9.32 -3.19
CA PHE A 89 -2.09 -8.82 -2.93
C PHE A 89 -2.79 -9.56 -1.79
N TYR A 90 -2.69 -10.89 -1.75
CA TYR A 90 -3.25 -11.73 -0.69
C TYR A 90 -2.57 -11.50 0.66
N THR A 91 -1.23 -11.39 0.65
CA THR A 91 -0.42 -11.04 1.81
C THR A 91 -0.88 -9.72 2.41
N ARG A 92 -0.93 -8.67 1.59
CA ARG A 92 -1.33 -7.33 2.03
C ARG A 92 -2.74 -7.34 2.63
N THR A 93 -3.70 -7.95 1.93
CA THR A 93 -5.09 -8.01 2.38
C THR A 93 -5.20 -8.73 3.73
N THR A 94 -4.47 -9.83 3.89
CA THR A 94 -4.46 -10.61 5.14
C THR A 94 -3.84 -9.82 6.28
N LEU A 95 -2.70 -9.17 6.05
CA LEU A 95 -2.04 -8.31 7.05
C LEU A 95 -2.95 -7.15 7.50
N GLU A 96 -3.64 -6.51 6.55
CA GLU A 96 -4.61 -5.46 6.83
C GLU A 96 -5.76 -5.96 7.73
N GLN A 97 -6.26 -7.18 7.48
CA GLN A 97 -7.33 -7.75 8.32
C GLN A 97 -6.80 -8.22 9.68
N LEU A 98 -5.62 -8.82 9.75
CA LEU A 98 -5.00 -9.16 11.04
C LEU A 98 -4.84 -7.90 11.90
N ASN A 99 -4.43 -6.79 11.30
CA ASN A 99 -4.31 -5.50 11.96
C ASN A 99 -5.67 -4.94 12.46
N ALA A 100 -6.76 -5.21 11.75
CA ALA A 100 -8.10 -4.75 12.11
C ALA A 100 -8.80 -5.65 13.15
N PHE A 101 -8.53 -6.96 13.14
CA PHE A 101 -9.28 -7.96 13.91
C PHE A 101 -8.53 -8.51 15.13
N CYS A 102 -7.20 -8.42 15.18
CA CYS A 102 -6.44 -8.87 16.35
C CYS A 102 -6.67 -7.93 17.54
N ARG A 103 -7.32 -8.43 18.59
CA ARG A 103 -7.56 -7.72 19.85
C ARG A 103 -6.34 -7.86 20.77
N GLY A 104 -5.85 -6.74 21.31
CA GLY A 104 -4.75 -6.72 22.28
C GLY A 104 -3.35 -6.54 21.69
N THR A 105 -3.21 -6.65 20.37
CA THR A 105 -2.03 -6.16 19.64
C THR A 105 -2.45 -4.89 18.91
N THR A 106 -1.99 -3.73 19.38
CA THR A 106 -2.29 -2.49 18.66
C THR A 106 -1.62 -2.52 17.28
N PRO A 107 -2.15 -1.81 16.28
CA PRO A 107 -1.48 -1.68 14.99
C PRO A 107 -0.03 -1.23 15.08
N ALA A 108 0.29 -0.37 16.06
CA ALA A 108 1.64 0.06 16.34
C ALA A 108 2.54 -1.08 16.87
N GLN A 109 2.02 -1.96 17.73
CA GLN A 109 2.76 -3.12 18.25
C GLN A 109 3.04 -4.17 17.16
N LEU A 110 2.07 -4.40 16.27
CA LEU A 110 2.26 -5.29 15.13
C LEU A 110 3.30 -4.72 14.16
N ALA A 111 3.21 -3.43 13.83
CA ALA A 111 4.19 -2.76 12.98
C ALA A 111 5.60 -2.71 13.59
N ALA A 112 5.70 -2.57 14.92
CA ALA A 112 6.98 -2.59 15.64
C ALA A 112 7.66 -3.97 15.58
N SER A 113 6.86 -5.05 15.56
CA SER A 113 7.35 -6.43 15.52
C SER A 113 7.75 -6.89 14.12
N LEU A 114 7.33 -6.17 13.07
CA LEU A 114 7.68 -6.46 11.69
C LEU A 114 8.98 -5.76 11.27
N PRO A 115 9.79 -6.42 10.42
CA PRO A 115 10.86 -5.77 9.67
C PRO A 115 10.38 -4.53 8.91
N ALA A 116 11.29 -3.58 8.72
CA ALA A 116 10.95 -2.26 8.18
C ALA A 116 10.35 -2.31 6.77
N ASP A 117 10.74 -3.30 5.96
CA ASP A 117 10.27 -3.53 4.59
C ASP A 117 8.83 -4.07 4.51
N LEU A 118 8.32 -4.69 5.59
CA LEU A 118 6.93 -5.19 5.68
C LEU A 118 5.94 -4.14 6.19
N ARG A 119 6.42 -3.11 6.90
CA ARG A 119 5.55 -2.04 7.45
C ARG A 119 4.69 -1.34 6.39
N PRO A 120 5.18 -1.04 5.17
CA PRO A 120 4.35 -0.47 4.11
C PRO A 120 3.13 -1.33 3.75
N LEU A 121 3.21 -2.66 3.87
CA LEU A 121 2.11 -3.57 3.55
C LEU A 121 0.94 -3.46 4.55
N LEU A 122 1.21 -3.05 5.79
CA LEU A 122 0.15 -2.79 6.79
C LEU A 122 -0.63 -1.50 6.50
N SER A 123 0.02 -0.49 5.94
CA SER A 123 -0.54 0.86 5.76
C SER A 123 -1.14 1.11 4.38
N ALA A 124 -0.85 0.25 3.40
CA ALA A 124 -1.08 0.57 1.99
C ALA A 124 -2.56 0.76 1.61
N ARG A 125 -3.55 0.41 2.43
CA ARG A 125 -4.97 0.71 2.15
C ARG A 125 -5.77 1.30 3.31
N ALA A 126 -5.14 2.09 4.18
CA ALA A 126 -5.88 3.19 4.83
C ALA A 126 -6.09 4.32 3.81
N ASP A 127 -6.74 4.01 2.69
CA ASP A 127 -7.05 4.97 1.62
C ASP A 127 -8.37 5.66 2.01
N ASP A 128 -8.33 6.41 3.11
CA ASP A 128 -9.29 7.47 3.34
C ASP A 128 -9.08 8.50 2.21
N PRO A 129 -10.09 8.80 1.37
CA PRO A 129 -9.96 9.77 0.30
C PRO A 129 -9.48 11.15 0.79
N ALA A 130 -9.62 11.46 2.09
CA ALA A 130 -9.08 12.66 2.72
C ALA A 130 -7.53 12.70 2.79
N GLN A 131 -6.85 11.55 2.85
CA GLN A 131 -5.38 11.48 2.94
C GLN A 131 -4.67 11.58 1.58
N ARG A 132 -5.35 11.24 0.46
CA ARG A 132 -4.80 11.40 -0.89
C ARG A 132 -4.39 12.83 -1.22
N HIS A 133 -5.10 13.81 -0.67
CA HIS A 133 -4.82 15.23 -0.89
C HIS A 133 -3.55 15.71 -0.16
N ARG A 134 -3.15 15.07 0.95
CA ARG A 134 -1.96 15.50 1.71
C ARG A 134 -0.64 15.02 1.11
N HIS A 135 -0.66 13.88 0.41
CA HIS A 135 0.58 13.32 -0.15
C HIS A 135 1.04 14.03 -1.42
N LEU A 136 0.10 14.51 -2.25
CA LEU A 136 0.42 15.29 -3.45
C LEU A 136 0.92 16.70 -3.14
N VAL A 137 0.49 17.30 -2.03
CA VAL A 137 0.96 18.63 -1.62
C VAL A 137 2.40 18.56 -1.07
N ARG A 138 2.76 17.47 -0.38
CA ARG A 138 4.11 17.34 0.20
C ARG A 138 5.20 17.03 -0.82
N THR A 139 4.88 16.38 -1.94
CA THR A 139 5.84 16.14 -3.02
C THR A 139 6.08 17.38 -3.90
N LEU A 140 5.18 18.35 -3.89
CA LEU A 140 5.35 19.61 -4.63
C LEU A 140 6.02 20.71 -3.80
N SER A 141 5.93 20.66 -2.46
CA SER A 141 6.60 21.64 -1.59
C SER A 141 8.08 21.38 -1.34
N SER A 142 8.62 20.21 -1.69
CA SER A 142 10.07 19.94 -1.54
C SER A 142 10.91 20.29 -2.76
N SER A 143 10.31 20.76 -3.87
CA SER A 143 11.03 21.12 -5.10
C SER A 143 11.14 22.63 -5.37
N LEU A 144 10.72 23.50 -4.43
CA LEU A 144 10.79 24.96 -4.60
C LEU A 144 11.78 25.67 -3.67
N ALA A 145 12.71 24.94 -3.03
CA ALA A 145 13.65 25.52 -2.08
C ALA A 145 15.12 25.45 -2.54
N THR A 146 15.43 25.73 -3.81
CA THR A 146 16.79 26.20 -4.20
C THR A 146 16.82 26.86 -5.59
N LEU A 147 16.22 28.04 -5.72
CA LEU A 147 16.66 29.03 -6.72
C LEU A 147 17.06 30.29 -5.97
N SER A 148 18.22 30.20 -5.31
CA SER A 148 18.94 31.35 -4.76
C SER A 148 20.23 31.48 -5.55
N LEU A 149 20.28 32.45 -6.47
CA LEU A 149 21.43 33.02 -7.20
C LEU A 149 20.80 33.86 -8.33
N LYS A 150 21.08 35.12 -8.59
CA LYS A 150 22.08 36.08 -8.10
C LYS A 150 21.59 37.42 -8.65
N GLY A 151 21.32 38.41 -7.79
CA GLY A 151 20.86 39.72 -8.25
C GLY A 151 21.93 40.41 -9.10
N PRO A 152 21.59 41.04 -10.24
CA PRO A 152 22.52 41.88 -10.99
C PRO A 152 22.68 43.26 -10.31
N PRO A 153 23.89 43.85 -10.34
CA PRO A 153 24.16 45.13 -9.70
C PRO A 153 23.52 46.32 -10.45
N PRO A 154 23.29 47.45 -9.77
CA PRO A 154 22.70 48.64 -10.37
C PRO A 154 23.77 49.43 -11.12
N GLY A 155 23.53 49.73 -12.40
CA GLY A 155 24.44 50.57 -13.19
C GLY A 155 23.99 50.74 -14.64
N ASP A 156 23.54 51.96 -14.91
CA ASP A 156 23.57 52.69 -16.18
C ASP A 156 22.65 52.33 -17.37
N LEU A 157 21.73 53.28 -17.57
CA LEU A 157 21.56 54.11 -18.78
C LEU A 157 21.16 53.44 -20.10
N ALA A 158 20.00 53.95 -20.56
CA ALA A 158 19.69 54.35 -21.92
C ALA A 158 18.97 53.34 -22.84
N ASP A 159 17.89 53.90 -23.40
CA ASP A 159 17.41 53.72 -24.76
C ASP A 159 16.48 52.52 -25.08
N ARG A 160 15.17 52.83 -25.07
CA ARG A 160 14.14 52.67 -26.15
C ARG A 160 14.23 51.45 -27.12
N PRO A 161 13.14 51.15 -27.87
CA PRO A 161 11.72 51.19 -27.56
C PRO A 161 10.96 49.90 -27.98
N ALA A 162 9.70 49.84 -27.52
CA ALA A 162 8.52 49.15 -28.05
C ALA A 162 8.68 48.22 -29.28
N VAL A 163 8.28 46.96 -29.10
CA VAL A 163 7.81 46.10 -30.19
C VAL A 163 6.35 45.75 -29.95
N VAL A 164 5.52 46.39 -30.77
CA VAL A 164 4.13 46.07 -31.06
C VAL A 164 4.11 44.81 -31.91
N ILE A 165 3.37 43.77 -31.50
CA ILE A 165 2.85 42.77 -32.44
C ILE A 165 1.34 42.67 -32.24
N SER A 166 0.65 43.31 -33.19
CA SER A 166 -0.78 43.15 -33.45
C SER A 166 -1.03 41.96 -34.38
N ARG A 167 -2.31 41.53 -34.39
CA ARG A 167 -3.09 40.82 -35.44
C ARG A 167 -3.47 39.39 -35.04
N ARG A 168 -4.75 39.19 -34.71
CA ARG A 168 -5.88 38.83 -35.62
C ARG A 168 -5.66 37.44 -36.24
N THR A 169 -6.54 36.49 -35.96
CA THR A 169 -7.69 36.15 -36.82
C THR A 169 -8.57 35.07 -36.16
N SER A 170 -9.87 35.29 -36.24
CA SER A 170 -11.01 34.39 -35.96
C SER A 170 -11.13 33.33 -37.08
N PRO A 171 -12.27 32.62 -37.25
CA PRO A 171 -12.87 31.50 -36.51
C PRO A 171 -12.97 30.23 -37.39
N ALA A 172 -13.47 29.10 -36.85
CA ALA A 172 -14.50 28.23 -37.47
C ALA A 172 -14.45 26.76 -37.00
N GLY A 173 -15.66 26.21 -36.80
CA GLY A 173 -15.95 24.78 -36.85
C GLY A 173 -15.87 24.09 -35.48
N GLN A 174 -16.75 23.17 -35.10
CA GLN A 174 -17.83 22.50 -35.82
C GLN A 174 -18.47 21.58 -34.76
N GLN A 175 -19.71 21.80 -34.33
CA GLN A 175 -20.46 20.68 -33.75
C GLN A 175 -21.96 20.82 -33.98
N LYS A 176 -22.33 20.13 -35.06
CA LYS A 176 -23.66 19.85 -35.51
C LYS A 176 -24.02 18.47 -34.94
N ARG A 177 -25.26 18.32 -34.49
CA ARG A 177 -26.15 17.14 -34.63
C ARG A 177 -26.48 16.27 -33.41
N HIS A 178 -27.77 16.39 -33.05
CA HIS A 178 -28.82 15.36 -32.99
C HIS A 178 -28.83 14.33 -31.85
N HIS A 179 -29.82 14.45 -30.97
CA HIS A 179 -30.91 13.51 -30.64
C HIS A 179 -31.64 14.07 -29.40
N ALA A 180 -32.91 13.90 -29.11
CA ALA A 180 -34.09 13.34 -29.77
C ALA A 180 -35.26 13.67 -28.82
N ALA A 181 -36.42 14.03 -29.34
CA ALA A 181 -37.75 13.80 -28.77
C ALA A 181 -38.79 14.28 -29.79
#